data_AF-A0A8C5CGN2-F1
#
_entry.id   AF-A0A8C5CGN2-F1
#
_cell.length_a   1.000
_cell.length_b   1.000
_cell.length_c   1.000
_cell.angle_alpha   90.00
_cell.angle_beta   90.00
_cell.angle_gamma   90.00
#
_symmetry.space_group_name_H-M   'P 1'
#
loop_
_entity.id
_entity.type
_entity.pdbx_description
1 polymer ?
#
loop_
_entity_poly.entity_id
_entity_poly.type
_entity_poly.pdbx_seq_one_letter_code
_entity_poly.pdbx_strand_id
1 'polypeptide(L)'
;SLSLSLSLSLLGVVLLFNPTLCSDSVPSPITCLTRGADLLEDLQVVLCPPGCAQWRMSVFGTGPYASISNVCGAAIHSGAVGVSGGPLQVSRVLGRRSYRSSYSNGVQSQALSLWTSSLSLTSTHHTLLHTATHYCTLLHINTSCQVELAVVVDSSRNLGQRRFGLQKNFLSKLVTVLKVGPSGPHVGLVQTGDTPRTEVYLSNSTKQLMLAIKELPYLGGDTNTGKAMQHAAEGFFLAEWGARRGHPRVMLVLLDGWPSDDLEQAAGLARDSGINVFLLSVAKPTPEELPQVHDLDAVCKDNGFFSLSVPSWFSTTKHVRSLSQKICSPDALQCSRTCLNSVNIGFLIDGSSSVGEVNFRLVLDFLTAIAQSFDISDVGSRIGAVQYTYEQRIEFGLSDFLSKEEVVAGLSKIRYMNGGTATGQAINYVTNNLFKPSVPGRNFLIIVTDGQSYDDIGGPAQNAQKHGITVLAVGTAWAPMEDLKAMASQPHDRHTYFSREFSGLKAFSQEVVRAICQDFGSNN
;
A
#
# COMPACT_ATOMS: atom_id res chain seq x y z
N SER A 1 -3.82 -59.93 -39.10
CA SER A 1 -2.39 -60.25 -39.33
C SER A 1 -1.61 -59.81 -38.11
N LEU A 2 -0.82 -60.77 -37.62
CA LEU A 2 0.09 -60.82 -36.47
C LEU A 2 0.50 -59.53 -35.74
N SER A 3 0.40 -59.67 -34.41
CA SER A 3 1.26 -59.12 -33.36
C SER A 3 2.76 -59.09 -33.69
N LEU A 4 3.46 -58.03 -33.26
CA LEU A 4 4.84 -58.13 -32.79
C LEU A 4 5.12 -57.07 -31.70
N SER A 5 5.62 -57.54 -30.57
CA SER A 5 6.11 -56.83 -29.39
C SER A 5 7.40 -56.05 -29.65
N LEU A 6 7.65 -54.96 -28.90
CA LEU A 6 8.96 -54.72 -28.29
C LEU A 6 8.87 -53.83 -27.03
N SER A 7 9.41 -54.39 -25.96
CA SER A 7 9.75 -53.90 -24.61
C SER A 7 10.08 -52.41 -24.42
N LEU A 8 9.43 -51.79 -23.43
CA LEU A 8 9.89 -50.57 -22.73
C LEU A 8 10.80 -50.99 -21.55
N SER A 9 12.07 -50.58 -21.58
CA SER A 9 12.96 -50.65 -20.41
C SER A 9 12.94 -49.33 -19.65
N LEU A 10 12.49 -49.42 -18.41
CA LEU A 10 12.54 -48.41 -17.35
C LEU A 10 14.00 -47.96 -17.09
N LEU A 11 14.30 -46.67 -17.27
CA LEU A 11 15.34 -46.01 -16.48
C LEU A 11 14.71 -44.79 -15.81
N GLY A 12 14.51 -44.92 -14.50
CA GLY A 12 14.07 -43.84 -13.64
C GLY A 12 15.09 -42.70 -13.60
N VAL A 13 14.66 -41.52 -14.00
CA VAL A 13 15.19 -40.27 -13.49
C VAL A 13 14.05 -39.62 -12.72
N VAL A 14 14.06 -39.80 -11.40
CA VAL A 14 13.30 -38.99 -10.47
C VAL A 14 13.85 -37.57 -10.58
N LEU A 15 13.23 -36.73 -11.41
CA LEU A 15 13.45 -35.29 -11.36
C LEU A 15 12.78 -34.78 -10.09
N LEU A 16 13.61 -34.55 -9.07
CA LEU A 16 13.26 -33.75 -7.90
C LEU A 16 12.77 -32.39 -8.39
N PHE A 17 11.47 -32.12 -8.21
CA PHE A 17 10.92 -30.77 -8.32
C PHE A 17 11.52 -29.94 -7.19
N ASN A 18 12.59 -29.19 -7.49
CA ASN A 18 13.02 -28.06 -6.69
C ASN A 18 12.20 -26.83 -7.15
N PRO A 19 11.37 -26.21 -6.31
CA PRO A 19 10.59 -25.02 -6.69
C PRO A 19 11.45 -23.73 -6.69
N THR A 20 12.77 -23.83 -6.75
CA THR A 20 13.69 -22.70 -6.56
C THR A 20 14.19 -22.04 -7.85
N LEU A 21 13.60 -22.34 -9.02
CA LEU A 21 14.08 -21.78 -10.30
C LEU A 21 13.24 -20.62 -10.87
N CYS A 22 12.55 -19.85 -10.02
CA CYS A 22 12.03 -18.53 -10.39
C CYS A 22 12.26 -17.56 -9.23
N SER A 23 13.51 -17.12 -9.05
CA SER A 23 13.86 -15.95 -8.27
C SER A 23 14.54 -14.95 -9.19
N ASP A 24 13.78 -14.37 -10.11
CA ASP A 24 14.22 -13.16 -10.80
C ASP A 24 13.75 -11.96 -9.97
N SER A 25 14.70 -11.28 -9.34
CA SER A 25 14.45 -10.01 -8.65
C SER A 25 13.95 -9.00 -9.69
N VAL A 26 12.70 -8.55 -9.50
CA VAL A 26 12.09 -7.54 -10.37
C VAL A 26 12.95 -6.26 -10.29
N PRO A 27 13.41 -5.71 -11.44
CA PRO A 27 14.23 -4.51 -11.43
C PRO A 27 13.51 -3.33 -10.75
N SER A 28 14.04 -2.83 -9.64
CA SER A 28 13.47 -1.69 -8.92
C SER A 28 13.69 -0.39 -9.71
N PRO A 29 12.64 0.38 -10.04
CA PRO A 29 12.79 1.63 -10.78
C PRO A 29 13.57 2.66 -9.96
N ILE A 30 14.56 3.31 -10.58
CA ILE A 30 15.33 4.38 -9.96
C ILE A 30 15.25 5.66 -10.79
N THR A 31 15.66 6.79 -10.22
CA THR A 31 15.75 8.06 -10.96
C THR A 31 17.16 8.26 -11.49
N CYS A 32 17.34 9.19 -12.44
CA CYS A 32 18.69 9.58 -12.86
C CYS A 32 19.51 10.16 -11.69
N LEU A 33 18.86 10.72 -10.66
CA LEU A 33 19.54 11.30 -9.50
C LEU A 33 19.89 10.28 -8.42
N THR A 34 19.38 9.04 -8.49
CA THR A 34 19.65 8.00 -7.50
C THR A 34 21.15 7.65 -7.47
N ARG A 35 21.77 7.75 -6.30
CA ARG A 35 23.17 7.40 -6.07
C ARG A 35 23.28 5.97 -5.58
N GLY A 36 24.45 5.36 -5.75
CA GLY A 36 24.70 4.03 -5.19
C GLY A 36 24.61 3.96 -3.66
N ALA A 37 24.81 5.07 -2.97
CA ALA A 37 24.66 5.20 -1.52
C ALA A 37 23.17 5.12 -1.10
N ASP A 38 22.25 5.46 -1.99
CA ASP A 38 20.81 5.47 -1.74
C ASP A 38 20.18 4.07 -1.94
N LEU A 39 20.95 3.10 -2.44
CA LEU A 39 20.51 1.71 -2.59
C LEU A 39 20.59 0.97 -1.25
N LEU A 40 19.57 0.17 -0.96
CA LEU A 40 19.39 -0.51 0.33
C LEU A 40 20.08 -1.88 0.36
N GLU A 41 20.13 -2.59 -0.77
CA GLU A 41 20.68 -3.93 -0.87
C GLU A 41 22.11 -3.92 -1.43
N ASP A 42 22.94 -4.87 -0.99
CA ASP A 42 24.30 -5.05 -1.51
C ASP A 42 24.31 -5.65 -2.93
N LEU A 43 23.24 -6.31 -3.34
CA LEU A 43 23.04 -6.81 -4.69
C LEU A 43 21.57 -6.67 -5.09
N GLN A 44 21.29 -5.75 -6.01
CA GLN A 44 19.93 -5.52 -6.51
C GLN A 44 19.93 -5.21 -8.00
N VAL A 45 18.84 -5.58 -8.67
CA VAL A 45 18.59 -5.18 -10.06
C VAL A 45 17.75 -3.92 -10.04
N VAL A 46 18.17 -2.89 -10.78
CA VAL A 46 17.50 -1.60 -10.88
C VAL A 46 17.15 -1.28 -12.32
N LEU A 47 16.14 -0.44 -12.53
CA LEU A 47 15.73 0.00 -13.86
C LEU A 47 16.07 1.48 -14.05
N CYS A 48 17.04 1.75 -14.93
CA CYS A 48 17.42 3.11 -15.29
C CYS A 48 16.44 3.70 -16.30
N PRO A 49 15.91 4.92 -16.08
CA PRO A 49 15.03 5.58 -17.02
C PRO A 49 15.81 6.10 -18.24
N PRO A 50 15.14 6.29 -19.40
CA PRO A 50 15.75 6.90 -20.57
C PRO A 50 16.15 8.36 -20.30
N GLY A 51 17.19 8.84 -21.00
CA GLY A 51 17.54 10.26 -21.03
C GLY A 51 18.45 10.73 -19.89
N CYS A 52 18.99 9.84 -19.04
CA CYS A 52 19.87 10.26 -17.95
C CYS A 52 21.16 10.96 -18.38
N ALA A 53 21.59 10.80 -19.64
CA ALA A 53 22.74 11.52 -20.20
C ALA A 53 22.50 13.03 -20.40
N GLN A 54 21.24 13.49 -20.39
CA GLN A 54 20.88 14.91 -20.55
C GLN A 54 20.94 15.69 -19.22
N TRP A 55 21.10 15.00 -18.09
CA TRP A 55 21.18 15.58 -16.77
C TRP A 55 22.64 15.81 -16.35
N ARG A 56 22.90 16.79 -15.48
CA ARG A 56 24.24 16.97 -14.87
C ARG A 56 24.50 15.87 -13.86
N MET A 57 24.95 14.72 -14.34
CA MET A 57 25.22 13.53 -13.53
C MET A 57 26.61 13.62 -12.90
N SER A 58 26.70 13.29 -11.62
CA SER A 58 27.95 13.19 -10.87
C SER A 58 28.41 11.73 -10.88
N VAL A 59 29.46 11.43 -11.65
CA VAL A 59 30.04 10.10 -11.74
C VAL A 59 31.49 10.17 -11.29
N PHE A 60 31.86 9.38 -10.28
CA PHE A 60 33.20 9.36 -9.71
C PHE A 60 33.85 7.99 -9.89
N GLY A 61 34.91 7.92 -10.70
CA GLY A 61 35.64 6.69 -11.00
C GLY A 61 35.42 6.11 -12.39
N THR A 62 36.14 5.02 -12.65
CA THR A 62 36.09 4.22 -13.88
C THR A 62 36.45 2.77 -13.50
N GLY A 63 35.59 1.80 -13.83
CA GLY A 63 35.59 0.47 -13.20
C GLY A 63 34.56 0.44 -12.06
N PRO A 64 34.91 0.12 -10.80
CA PRO A 64 33.98 0.38 -9.71
C PRO A 64 33.89 1.89 -9.43
N TYR A 65 32.67 2.37 -9.31
CA TYR A 65 32.35 3.79 -9.10
C TYR A 65 32.16 4.04 -7.62
N ALA A 66 32.57 5.21 -7.10
CA ALA A 66 32.26 5.54 -5.70
C ALA A 66 30.75 5.54 -5.51
N SER A 67 30.23 5.04 -4.38
CA SER A 67 28.78 4.92 -4.15
C SER A 67 28.03 6.25 -4.16
N ILE A 68 28.72 7.38 -3.98
CA ILE A 68 28.14 8.72 -4.19
C ILE A 68 27.79 9.03 -5.67
N SER A 69 28.28 8.22 -6.61
CA SER A 69 27.98 8.39 -8.04
C SER A 69 26.52 8.09 -8.35
N ASN A 70 25.95 8.84 -9.29
CA ASN A 70 24.64 8.52 -9.87
C ASN A 70 24.70 7.17 -10.61
N VAL A 71 23.82 6.23 -10.22
CA VAL A 71 23.87 4.84 -10.68
C VAL A 71 23.73 4.74 -12.20
N CYS A 72 22.73 5.40 -12.77
CA CYS A 72 22.50 5.35 -14.22
C CYS A 72 23.57 6.09 -15.02
N GLY A 73 24.18 7.14 -14.47
CA GLY A 73 25.28 7.85 -15.11
C GLY A 73 26.55 7.01 -15.14
N ALA A 74 26.86 6.35 -14.03
CA ALA A 74 27.95 5.38 -13.93
C ALA A 74 27.71 4.18 -14.86
N ALA A 75 26.46 3.73 -14.98
CA ALA A 75 26.08 2.63 -15.85
C ALA A 75 26.24 2.98 -17.33
N ILE A 76 25.82 4.18 -17.75
CA ILE A 76 26.07 4.71 -19.10
C ILE A 76 27.57 4.84 -19.34
N HIS A 77 28.32 5.47 -18.42
CA HIS A 77 29.78 5.59 -18.50
C HIS A 77 30.46 4.22 -18.70
N SER A 78 30.04 3.20 -17.94
CA SER A 78 30.55 1.82 -18.05
C SER A 78 30.15 1.08 -19.32
N GLY A 79 29.09 1.53 -20.01
CA GLY A 79 28.49 0.82 -21.14
C GLY A 79 27.55 -0.32 -20.73
N ALA A 80 27.27 -0.50 -19.43
CA ALA A 80 26.33 -1.52 -18.94
C ALA A 80 24.88 -1.26 -19.37
N VAL A 81 24.51 0.01 -19.57
CA VAL A 81 23.24 0.45 -20.16
C VAL A 81 23.47 1.64 -21.11
N GLY A 82 22.63 1.78 -22.14
CA GLY A 82 22.69 2.91 -23.08
C GLY A 82 21.87 4.12 -22.62
N VAL A 83 21.84 5.18 -23.45
CA VAL A 83 21.06 6.41 -23.20
C VAL A 83 19.53 6.18 -23.15
N SER A 84 19.06 5.04 -23.66
CA SER A 84 17.67 4.58 -23.58
C SER A 84 17.29 4.06 -22.19
N GLY A 85 18.24 3.94 -21.25
CA GLY A 85 18.03 3.27 -19.98
C GLY A 85 17.89 1.75 -20.15
N GLY A 86 17.50 1.06 -19.09
CA GLY A 86 17.37 -0.39 -19.07
C GLY A 86 17.70 -1.03 -17.71
N PRO A 87 17.44 -2.35 -17.58
CA PRO A 87 17.73 -3.10 -16.36
C PRO A 87 19.23 -3.25 -16.15
N LEU A 88 19.67 -3.02 -14.92
CA LEU A 88 21.06 -3.01 -14.51
C LEU A 88 21.21 -3.75 -13.19
N GLN A 89 22.15 -4.69 -13.12
CA GLN A 89 22.52 -5.28 -11.84
C GLN A 89 23.58 -4.42 -11.17
N VAL A 90 23.32 -4.03 -9.92
CA VAL A 90 24.22 -3.20 -9.11
C VAL A 90 24.67 -4.01 -7.91
N SER A 91 25.98 -4.11 -7.73
CA SER A 91 26.58 -4.70 -6.54
C SER A 91 27.37 -3.65 -5.77
N ARG A 92 27.11 -3.50 -4.47
CA ARG A 92 27.92 -2.68 -3.58
C ARG A 92 29.16 -3.48 -3.18
N VAL A 93 30.32 -2.84 -3.31
CA VAL A 93 31.63 -3.43 -2.96
C VAL A 93 32.41 -2.48 -2.06
N LEU A 94 33.50 -2.95 -1.47
CA LEU A 94 34.34 -2.09 -0.61
C LEU A 94 34.87 -0.86 -1.36
N GLY A 95 34.96 0.25 -0.65
CA GLY A 95 35.46 1.52 -1.15
C GLY A 95 36.95 1.51 -1.51
N ARG A 96 37.37 2.44 -2.37
CA ARG A 96 38.77 2.61 -2.78
C ARG A 96 39.40 3.88 -2.22
N ARG A 97 40.72 3.81 -2.03
CA ARG A 97 41.59 4.95 -1.67
C ARG A 97 41.98 5.85 -2.85
N SER A 98 41.42 5.62 -4.04
CA SER A 98 41.52 6.51 -5.19
C SER A 98 40.61 6.02 -6.32
N TYR A 99 39.87 6.93 -6.93
CA TYR A 99 39.08 6.75 -8.13
C TYR A 99 39.61 7.66 -9.22
N ARG A 100 39.86 7.11 -10.42
CA ARG A 100 40.37 7.84 -11.57
C ARG A 100 39.22 8.39 -12.41
N SER A 101 39.38 9.59 -12.97
CA SER A 101 38.48 10.15 -13.98
C SER A 101 38.76 9.56 -15.37
N SER A 102 37.72 9.40 -16.18
CA SER A 102 37.81 9.09 -17.61
C SER A 102 36.62 9.67 -18.37
N TYR A 103 36.72 9.71 -19.70
CA TYR A 103 35.58 9.95 -20.57
C TYR A 103 35.21 8.65 -21.29
N SER A 104 33.95 8.21 -21.17
CA SER A 104 33.49 6.97 -21.79
C SER A 104 31.98 7.04 -22.05
N ASN A 105 31.54 6.50 -23.19
CA ASN A 105 30.13 6.38 -23.57
C ASN A 105 29.32 7.70 -23.44
N GLY A 106 29.96 8.84 -23.74
CA GLY A 106 29.32 10.16 -23.69
C GLY A 106 29.24 10.78 -22.29
N VAL A 107 29.84 10.16 -21.27
CA VAL A 107 29.85 10.64 -19.88
C VAL A 107 31.29 10.92 -19.44
N GLN A 108 31.51 12.08 -18.79
CA GLN A 108 32.78 12.42 -18.15
C GLN A 108 32.70 12.07 -16.66
N SER A 109 33.54 11.14 -16.20
CA SER A 109 33.69 10.88 -14.77
C SER A 109 34.77 11.77 -14.14
N GLN A 110 34.69 11.93 -12.82
CA GLN A 110 35.58 12.73 -11.99
C GLN A 110 36.46 11.84 -11.11
N ALA A 111 37.63 12.36 -10.73
CA ALA A 111 38.51 11.69 -9.79
C ALA A 111 38.03 11.91 -8.34
N LEU A 112 38.27 10.95 -7.46
CA LEU A 112 37.93 11.03 -6.04
C LEU A 112 39.01 10.36 -5.20
N SER A 113 39.53 11.05 -4.18
CA SER A 113 40.71 10.61 -3.42
C SER A 113 40.44 9.52 -2.39
N LEU A 114 39.23 9.39 -1.83
CA LEU A 114 38.86 8.29 -0.93
C LEU A 114 37.34 8.20 -0.82
N TRP A 115 36.78 6.99 -0.80
CA TRP A 115 35.37 6.79 -0.45
C TRP A 115 35.17 5.41 0.18
N THR A 116 34.18 5.28 1.08
CA THR A 116 34.01 4.10 1.95
C THR A 116 33.33 2.91 1.27
N SER A 117 32.56 3.12 0.19
CA SER A 117 31.92 2.05 -0.59
C SER A 117 31.92 2.31 -2.11
N SER A 118 32.03 1.27 -2.93
CA SER A 118 31.96 1.38 -4.39
C SER A 118 30.77 0.61 -4.96
N LEU A 119 30.51 0.80 -6.26
CA LEU A 119 29.51 0.08 -7.03
C LEU A 119 30.20 -0.66 -8.17
N SER A 120 29.88 -1.94 -8.33
CA SER A 120 30.15 -2.73 -9.54
C SER A 120 28.85 -2.85 -10.34
N LEU A 121 28.94 -2.61 -11.65
CA LEU A 121 27.78 -2.51 -12.54
C LEU A 121 27.88 -3.59 -13.61
N THR A 122 26.81 -4.37 -13.80
CA THR A 122 26.79 -5.45 -14.78
C THR A 122 25.51 -5.40 -15.62
N SER A 123 25.66 -5.52 -16.93
CA SER A 123 24.52 -5.58 -17.85
C SER A 123 23.84 -6.93 -17.74
N THR A 124 22.50 -6.94 -17.72
CA THR A 124 21.69 -8.16 -17.68
C THR A 124 21.49 -8.80 -19.06
N HIS A 125 22.04 -8.20 -20.12
CA HIS A 125 21.78 -8.56 -21.52
C HIS A 125 22.49 -9.82 -22.06
N HIS A 126 23.26 -10.57 -21.27
CA HIS A 126 24.17 -11.60 -21.81
C HIS A 126 23.91 -13.08 -21.50
N THR A 127 22.83 -13.48 -20.84
CA THR A 127 22.65 -14.90 -20.42
C THR A 127 21.28 -15.54 -20.71
N LEU A 128 20.62 -15.21 -21.82
CA LEU A 128 19.44 -15.95 -22.27
C LEU A 128 19.48 -16.24 -23.79
N LEU A 129 20.29 -17.24 -24.18
CA LEU A 129 20.20 -17.85 -25.51
C LEU A 129 19.10 -18.94 -25.50
N HIS A 130 18.05 -18.66 -26.26
CA HIS A 130 17.19 -19.58 -27.00
C HIS A 130 16.76 -20.90 -26.33
N THR A 131 15.49 -20.95 -25.88
CA THR A 131 14.48 -22.03 -26.11
C THR A 131 13.33 -22.06 -25.09
N ALA A 132 13.20 -21.08 -24.18
CA ALA A 132 12.07 -20.97 -23.25
C ALA A 132 11.15 -19.75 -23.48
N THR A 133 11.42 -18.92 -24.49
CA THR A 133 10.74 -17.63 -24.73
C THR A 133 9.36 -17.73 -25.40
N HIS A 134 8.84 -18.92 -25.66
CA HIS A 134 7.51 -19.09 -26.26
C HIS A 134 6.39 -19.44 -25.28
N TYR A 135 6.68 -19.68 -24.00
CA TYR A 135 5.65 -20.03 -23.01
C TYR A 135 5.48 -19.06 -21.82
N CYS A 136 6.42 -18.14 -21.56
CA CYS A 136 6.31 -17.21 -20.42
C CYS A 136 5.91 -15.76 -20.73
N THR A 137 5.72 -15.36 -21.99
CA THR A 137 5.19 -14.02 -22.34
C THR A 137 3.66 -13.93 -22.33
N LEU A 138 2.96 -15.00 -21.96
CA LEU A 138 1.50 -15.05 -21.84
C LEU A 138 0.98 -15.00 -20.40
N LEU A 139 1.85 -14.97 -19.39
CA LEU A 139 1.46 -15.07 -17.98
C LEU A 139 2.21 -14.08 -17.05
N HIS A 140 2.24 -12.79 -17.43
CA HIS A 140 2.09 -11.72 -16.43
C HIS A 140 0.73 -11.04 -16.68
N ILE A 141 -0.32 -11.85 -16.53
CA ILE A 141 -1.62 -11.33 -16.15
C ILE A 141 -1.43 -10.85 -14.71
N ASN A 142 -1.62 -9.55 -14.49
CA ASN A 142 -1.82 -8.98 -13.16
C ASN A 142 -2.76 -9.93 -12.41
N THR A 143 -2.26 -10.65 -11.40
CA THR A 143 -3.08 -11.54 -10.59
C THR A 143 -4.03 -10.66 -9.81
N SER A 144 -5.16 -10.42 -10.48
CA SER A 144 -6.41 -9.77 -10.11
C SER A 144 -6.29 -8.31 -9.62
N CYS A 145 -6.27 -7.36 -10.57
CA CYS A 145 -6.71 -5.99 -10.29
C CYS A 145 -8.17 -6.04 -9.87
N GLN A 146 -8.45 -6.05 -8.57
CA GLN A 146 -9.80 -6.10 -8.04
C GLN A 146 -10.05 -4.82 -7.28
N VAL A 147 -10.57 -3.83 -7.98
CA VAL A 147 -10.96 -2.54 -7.43
C VAL A 147 -12.36 -2.20 -7.88
N GLU A 148 -13.02 -1.36 -7.09
CA GLU A 148 -14.30 -0.75 -7.44
C GLU A 148 -13.99 0.65 -7.94
N LEU A 149 -14.15 0.89 -9.24
CA LEU A 149 -13.73 2.13 -9.90
C LEU A 149 -14.94 2.95 -10.38
N ALA A 150 -15.19 4.08 -9.73
CA ALA A 150 -16.05 5.13 -10.27
C ALA A 150 -15.22 6.06 -11.14
N VAL A 151 -15.67 6.34 -12.37
CA VAL A 151 -15.07 7.36 -13.22
C VAL A 151 -16.02 8.56 -13.30
N VAL A 152 -15.56 9.71 -12.81
CA VAL A 152 -16.24 11.00 -12.98
C VAL A 152 -15.79 11.62 -14.30
N VAL A 153 -16.71 11.73 -15.24
CA VAL A 153 -16.49 12.11 -16.64
C VAL A 153 -16.97 13.53 -16.87
N ASP A 154 -16.06 14.42 -17.28
CA ASP A 154 -16.39 15.80 -17.60
C ASP A 154 -17.30 15.88 -18.84
N SER A 155 -18.51 16.43 -18.68
CA SER A 155 -19.41 16.72 -19.81
C SER A 155 -19.72 18.21 -19.95
N SER A 156 -18.92 19.08 -19.34
CA SER A 156 -19.11 20.53 -19.30
C SER A 156 -19.00 21.20 -20.68
N ARG A 157 -19.49 22.44 -20.76
CA ARG A 157 -19.35 23.28 -21.95
C ARG A 157 -17.88 23.57 -22.28
N ASN A 158 -17.03 23.72 -21.27
CA ASN A 158 -15.62 24.08 -21.43
C ASN A 158 -14.82 22.99 -22.18
N LEU A 159 -15.16 21.72 -21.95
CA LEU A 159 -14.56 20.60 -22.67
C LEU A 159 -14.92 20.60 -24.17
N GLY A 160 -16.18 20.88 -24.49
CA GLY A 160 -16.70 20.83 -25.85
C GLY A 160 -16.81 19.43 -26.44
N GLN A 161 -17.68 19.28 -27.45
CA GLN A 161 -18.01 17.99 -28.08
C GLN A 161 -16.78 17.21 -28.57
N ARG A 162 -15.79 17.90 -29.15
CA ARG A 162 -14.62 17.25 -29.75
C ARG A 162 -13.73 16.59 -28.69
N ARG A 163 -13.42 17.29 -27.59
CA ARG A 163 -12.59 16.74 -26.51
C ARG A 163 -13.36 15.69 -25.72
N PHE A 164 -14.67 15.86 -25.56
CA PHE A 164 -15.55 14.82 -25.01
C PHE A 164 -15.44 13.50 -25.80
N GLY A 165 -15.37 13.56 -27.13
CA GLY A 165 -15.09 12.38 -27.97
C GLY A 165 -13.71 11.73 -27.68
N LEU A 166 -12.67 12.53 -27.42
CA LEU A 166 -11.34 12.03 -27.03
C LEU A 166 -11.37 11.39 -25.63
N GLN A 167 -12.12 11.97 -24.69
CA GLN A 167 -12.34 11.41 -23.36
C GLN A 167 -13.01 10.03 -23.44
N LYS A 168 -14.06 9.88 -24.27
CA LYS A 168 -14.71 8.57 -24.51
C LYS A 168 -13.74 7.53 -25.06
N ASN A 169 -12.83 7.92 -25.96
CA ASN A 169 -11.79 7.04 -26.48
C ASN A 169 -10.79 6.63 -25.39
N PHE A 170 -10.34 7.58 -24.57
CA PHE A 170 -9.51 7.29 -23.40
C PHE A 170 -10.18 6.29 -22.45
N LEU A 171 -11.44 6.49 -22.09
CA LEU A 171 -12.21 5.58 -21.23
C LEU A 171 -12.34 4.18 -21.83
N SER A 172 -12.66 4.11 -23.12
CA SER A 172 -12.74 2.84 -23.86
C SER A 172 -11.43 2.06 -23.78
N LYS A 173 -10.30 2.76 -23.94
CA LYS A 173 -8.97 2.14 -23.85
C LYS A 173 -8.64 1.73 -22.42
N LEU A 174 -8.99 2.56 -21.43
CA LEU A 174 -8.79 2.26 -20.01
C LEU A 174 -9.55 1.00 -19.59
N VAL A 175 -10.84 0.91 -19.88
CA VAL A 175 -11.68 -0.26 -19.58
C VAL A 175 -11.10 -1.54 -20.22
N THR A 176 -10.61 -1.43 -21.45
CA THR A 176 -9.98 -2.57 -22.14
C THR A 176 -8.70 -3.03 -21.43
N VAL A 177 -7.88 -2.09 -20.96
CA VAL A 177 -6.60 -2.40 -20.28
C VAL A 177 -6.82 -2.92 -18.85
N LEU A 178 -7.84 -2.42 -18.16
CA LEU A 178 -8.23 -2.86 -16.81
C LEU A 178 -8.78 -4.29 -16.77
N LYS A 179 -9.17 -4.86 -17.91
CA LYS A 179 -9.76 -6.21 -18.01
C LYS A 179 -10.98 -6.37 -17.09
N VAL A 180 -11.97 -5.49 -17.25
CA VAL A 180 -13.22 -5.52 -16.47
C VAL A 180 -13.91 -6.87 -16.58
N GLY A 181 -14.18 -7.48 -15.44
CA GLY A 181 -14.73 -8.83 -15.34
C GLY A 181 -15.10 -9.19 -13.90
N PRO A 182 -15.78 -10.34 -13.67
CA PRO A 182 -16.17 -10.80 -12.34
C PRO A 182 -14.99 -10.97 -11.37
N SER A 183 -13.83 -11.37 -11.90
CA SER A 183 -12.57 -11.51 -11.16
C SER A 183 -11.61 -10.32 -11.36
N GLY A 184 -12.05 -9.29 -12.09
CA GLY A 184 -11.31 -8.07 -12.38
C GLY A 184 -11.93 -6.87 -11.66
N PRO A 185 -11.65 -5.64 -12.10
CA PRO A 185 -12.24 -4.46 -11.51
C PRO A 185 -13.69 -4.31 -11.97
N HIS A 186 -14.57 -3.82 -11.10
CA HIS A 186 -15.87 -3.33 -11.51
C HIS A 186 -15.77 -1.83 -11.77
N VAL A 187 -16.35 -1.38 -12.87
CA VAL A 187 -16.23 0.02 -13.30
C VAL A 187 -17.61 0.60 -13.51
N GLY A 188 -17.80 1.85 -13.09
CA GLY A 188 -19.00 2.61 -13.36
C GLY A 188 -18.67 4.05 -13.76
N LEU A 189 -19.66 4.75 -14.29
CA LEU A 189 -19.53 6.07 -14.91
C LEU A 189 -20.53 7.06 -14.29
N VAL A 190 -20.01 8.19 -13.85
CA VAL A 190 -20.78 9.37 -13.42
C VAL A 190 -20.40 10.53 -14.33
N GLN A 191 -21.37 11.16 -15.00
CA GLN A 191 -21.13 12.38 -15.76
C GLN A 191 -21.29 13.60 -14.86
N THR A 192 -20.37 14.57 -15.02
CA THR A 192 -20.49 15.92 -14.44
C THR A 192 -20.99 16.92 -15.48
N GLY A 193 -21.72 17.93 -15.01
CA GLY A 193 -22.42 18.98 -15.76
C GLY A 193 -23.12 19.89 -14.74
N ASP A 194 -24.31 20.41 -15.07
CA ASP A 194 -25.10 21.19 -14.10
C ASP A 194 -25.51 20.37 -12.87
N THR A 195 -25.85 19.08 -13.09
CA THR A 195 -26.18 18.10 -12.05
C THR A 195 -25.50 16.77 -12.35
N PRO A 196 -25.03 16.05 -11.33
CA PRO A 196 -24.38 14.77 -11.55
C PRO A 196 -25.37 13.71 -12.04
N ARG A 197 -24.95 12.90 -13.01
CA ARG A 197 -25.75 11.78 -13.54
C ARG A 197 -24.96 10.49 -13.51
N THR A 198 -25.52 9.47 -12.88
CA THR A 198 -24.99 8.10 -12.97
C THR A 198 -25.46 7.47 -14.28
N GLU A 199 -24.53 7.18 -15.16
CA GLU A 199 -24.82 6.56 -16.47
C GLU A 199 -24.78 5.04 -16.35
N VAL A 200 -23.82 4.51 -15.59
CA VAL A 200 -23.69 3.08 -15.28
C VAL A 200 -23.11 2.93 -13.89
N TYR A 201 -23.75 2.14 -13.03
CA TYR A 201 -23.18 1.71 -11.73
C TYR A 201 -22.03 0.70 -11.91
N LEU A 202 -21.48 0.13 -10.84
CA LEU A 202 -20.32 -0.75 -10.93
C LEU A 202 -20.64 -2.03 -11.70
N SER A 203 -20.22 -2.08 -12.96
CA SER A 203 -20.43 -3.19 -13.87
C SER A 203 -19.17 -4.04 -14.00
N ASN A 204 -19.36 -5.35 -14.02
CA ASN A 204 -18.33 -6.35 -14.30
C ASN A 204 -18.31 -6.77 -15.79
N SER A 205 -19.07 -6.09 -16.65
CA SER A 205 -19.21 -6.42 -18.07
C SER A 205 -18.53 -5.38 -18.94
N THR A 206 -17.37 -5.76 -19.52
CA THR A 206 -16.67 -4.93 -20.50
C THR A 206 -17.59 -4.55 -21.66
N LYS A 207 -18.44 -5.47 -22.14
CA LYS A 207 -19.36 -5.20 -23.26
C LYS A 207 -20.40 -4.12 -22.90
N GLN A 208 -20.99 -4.20 -21.71
CA GLN A 208 -21.97 -3.23 -21.24
C GLN A 208 -21.34 -1.85 -21.07
N LEU A 209 -20.15 -1.78 -20.47
CA LEU A 209 -19.43 -0.52 -20.28
C LEU A 209 -19.00 0.10 -21.60
N MET A 210 -18.50 -0.69 -22.56
CA MET A 210 -18.12 -0.18 -23.87
C MET A 210 -19.32 0.37 -24.64
N LEU A 211 -20.49 -0.26 -24.52
CA LEU A 211 -21.73 0.26 -25.08
C LEU A 211 -22.13 1.58 -24.40
N ALA A 212 -22.12 1.62 -23.06
CA ALA A 212 -22.46 2.82 -22.32
C ALA A 212 -21.53 3.99 -22.66
N ILE A 213 -20.21 3.77 -22.67
CA ILE A 213 -19.22 4.77 -23.08
C ILE A 213 -19.52 5.29 -24.48
N LYS A 214 -19.82 4.40 -25.44
CA LYS A 214 -20.14 4.78 -26.81
C LYS A 214 -21.41 5.62 -26.90
N GLU A 215 -22.43 5.33 -26.11
CA GLU A 215 -23.71 6.03 -26.12
C GLU A 215 -23.76 7.26 -25.18
N LEU A 216 -22.70 7.51 -24.37
CA LEU A 216 -22.64 8.68 -23.48
C LEU A 216 -22.99 9.97 -24.22
N PRO A 217 -24.07 10.68 -23.81
CA PRO A 217 -24.45 11.96 -24.39
C PRO A 217 -23.52 13.07 -23.91
N TYR A 218 -23.33 14.09 -24.75
CA TYR A 218 -22.68 15.33 -24.32
C TYR A 218 -23.76 16.27 -23.76
N LEU A 219 -23.69 16.55 -22.46
CA LEU A 219 -24.67 17.37 -21.74
C LEU A 219 -24.41 18.88 -21.89
N GLY A 220 -23.13 19.30 -21.86
CA GLY A 220 -22.77 20.70 -21.68
C GLY A 220 -23.03 21.19 -20.25
N GLY A 221 -23.12 22.51 -20.08
CA GLY A 221 -23.37 23.14 -18.78
C GLY A 221 -22.10 23.51 -18.01
N ASP A 222 -22.26 23.77 -16.72
CA ASP A 222 -21.19 24.12 -15.80
C ASP A 222 -20.37 22.89 -15.38
N THR A 223 -19.18 23.12 -14.80
CA THR A 223 -18.26 22.04 -14.38
C THR A 223 -18.40 21.76 -12.88
N ASN A 224 -19.54 21.24 -12.43
CA ASN A 224 -19.79 20.94 -11.01
C ASN A 224 -19.19 19.58 -10.58
N THR A 225 -17.88 19.47 -10.65
CA THR A 225 -17.14 18.24 -10.35
C THR A 225 -17.25 17.85 -8.88
N GLY A 226 -17.28 18.81 -7.95
CA GLY A 226 -17.45 18.56 -6.51
C GLY A 226 -18.76 17.83 -6.22
N LYS A 227 -19.89 18.31 -6.77
CA LYS A 227 -21.18 17.63 -6.65
C LYS A 227 -21.17 16.21 -7.23
N ALA A 228 -20.47 15.99 -8.34
CA ALA A 228 -20.34 14.66 -8.93
C ALA A 228 -19.49 13.72 -8.09
N MET A 229 -18.41 14.23 -7.47
CA MET A 229 -17.61 13.49 -6.50
C MET A 229 -18.42 13.14 -5.26
N GLN A 230 -19.18 14.08 -4.70
CA GLN A 230 -20.04 13.84 -3.55
C GLN A 230 -21.11 12.79 -3.85
N HIS A 231 -21.83 12.94 -4.97
CA HIS A 231 -22.81 11.95 -5.44
C HIS A 231 -22.20 10.54 -5.57
N ALA A 232 -20.97 10.47 -6.10
CA ALA A 232 -20.27 9.20 -6.21
C ALA A 232 -19.84 8.64 -4.83
N ALA A 233 -19.36 9.49 -3.92
CA ALA A 233 -18.90 9.09 -2.60
C ALA A 233 -20.04 8.56 -1.71
N GLU A 234 -21.22 9.18 -1.78
CA GLU A 234 -22.37 8.84 -0.91
C GLU A 234 -23.07 7.54 -1.32
N GLY A 235 -23.25 7.31 -2.62
CA GLY A 235 -24.16 6.24 -3.10
C GLY A 235 -23.54 5.23 -4.04
N PHE A 236 -22.39 5.50 -4.67
CA PHE A 236 -21.95 4.68 -5.80
C PHE A 236 -21.28 3.36 -5.40
N PHE A 237 -20.65 3.33 -4.23
CA PHE A 237 -19.87 2.19 -3.74
C PHE A 237 -20.66 1.27 -2.79
N LEU A 238 -21.99 1.25 -2.93
CA LEU A 238 -22.87 0.36 -2.16
C LEU A 238 -23.00 -1.01 -2.85
N ALA A 239 -23.23 -2.06 -2.05
CA ALA A 239 -23.32 -3.44 -2.53
C ALA A 239 -24.48 -3.65 -3.52
N GLU A 240 -25.61 -2.97 -3.32
CA GLU A 240 -26.76 -3.00 -4.23
C GLU A 240 -26.44 -2.43 -5.62
N TRP A 241 -25.41 -1.58 -5.71
CA TRP A 241 -24.93 -0.96 -6.96
C TRP A 241 -23.71 -1.68 -7.55
N GLY A 242 -23.42 -2.90 -7.10
CA GLY A 242 -22.39 -3.78 -7.67
C GLY A 242 -21.03 -3.70 -6.98
N ALA A 243 -20.89 -2.92 -5.90
CA ALA A 243 -19.64 -2.84 -5.15
C ALA A 243 -19.37 -4.12 -4.36
N ARG A 244 -18.18 -4.70 -4.53
CA ARG A 244 -17.75 -5.85 -3.73
C ARG A 244 -17.12 -5.40 -2.41
N ARG A 245 -17.36 -6.19 -1.35
CA ARG A 245 -16.73 -5.99 -0.04
C ARG A 245 -15.24 -6.35 -0.09
N GLY A 246 -14.44 -5.70 0.75
CA GLY A 246 -13.01 -5.98 0.89
C GLY A 246 -12.12 -5.52 -0.27
N HIS A 247 -12.68 -4.85 -1.27
CA HIS A 247 -11.95 -4.35 -2.43
C HIS A 247 -11.71 -2.84 -2.34
N PRO A 248 -10.54 -2.33 -2.75
CA PRO A 248 -10.27 -0.91 -2.74
C PRO A 248 -11.26 -0.12 -3.60
N ARG A 249 -11.78 0.97 -3.04
CA ARG A 249 -12.64 1.93 -3.74
C ARG A 249 -11.78 3.01 -4.36
N VAL A 250 -11.99 3.28 -5.63
CA VAL A 250 -11.21 4.24 -6.42
C VAL A 250 -12.18 5.15 -7.17
N MET A 251 -11.95 6.45 -7.09
CA MET A 251 -12.66 7.45 -7.87
C MET A 251 -11.67 8.14 -8.81
N LEU A 252 -11.80 7.93 -10.11
CA LEU A 252 -11.01 8.63 -11.12
C LEU A 252 -11.78 9.86 -11.59
N VAL A 253 -11.27 11.04 -11.31
CA VAL A 253 -11.87 12.32 -11.70
C VAL A 253 -11.10 12.91 -12.87
N LEU A 254 -11.81 13.11 -13.98
CA LEU A 254 -11.25 13.72 -15.19
C LEU A 254 -11.51 15.23 -15.19
N LEU A 255 -10.45 16.03 -15.34
CA LEU A 255 -10.51 17.49 -15.30
C LEU A 255 -9.95 18.09 -16.61
N ASP A 256 -10.72 18.96 -17.29
CA ASP A 256 -10.24 19.81 -18.42
C ASP A 256 -9.91 21.26 -18.00
N GLY A 257 -9.85 21.52 -16.70
CA GLY A 257 -9.72 22.85 -16.11
C GLY A 257 -10.26 22.85 -14.68
N TRP A 258 -10.39 24.03 -14.07
CA TRP A 258 -10.93 24.12 -12.72
C TRP A 258 -12.44 23.91 -12.66
N PRO A 259 -12.93 23.11 -11.70
CA PRO A 259 -14.36 23.01 -11.43
C PRO A 259 -14.95 24.36 -11.05
N SER A 260 -16.25 24.50 -11.30
CA SER A 260 -17.01 25.69 -10.93
C SER A 260 -17.48 25.66 -9.47
N ASP A 261 -17.27 24.53 -8.77
CA ASP A 261 -17.66 24.27 -7.39
C ASP A 261 -16.49 23.83 -6.51
N ASP A 262 -16.73 23.78 -5.20
CA ASP A 262 -15.73 23.37 -4.21
C ASP A 262 -15.50 21.86 -4.25
N LEU A 263 -14.24 21.48 -4.45
CA LEU A 263 -13.79 20.10 -4.43
C LEU A 263 -13.39 19.62 -3.03
N GLU A 264 -13.03 20.53 -2.12
CA GLU A 264 -12.44 20.20 -0.83
C GLU A 264 -13.43 19.42 0.03
N GLN A 265 -14.68 19.90 0.13
CA GLN A 265 -15.73 19.21 0.87
C GLN A 265 -16.01 17.82 0.31
N ALA A 266 -16.21 17.72 -1.00
CA ALA A 266 -16.54 16.45 -1.67
C ALA A 266 -15.41 15.43 -1.53
N ALA A 267 -14.17 15.91 -1.58
CA ALA A 267 -13.02 15.05 -1.44
C ALA A 267 -12.73 14.68 0.02
N GLY A 268 -12.99 15.58 0.99
CA GLY A 268 -13.04 15.25 2.41
C GLY A 268 -14.00 14.09 2.67
N LEU A 269 -15.22 14.16 2.14
CA LEU A 269 -16.19 13.07 2.24
C LEU A 269 -15.70 11.76 1.59
N ALA A 270 -15.08 11.86 0.42
CA ALA A 270 -14.51 10.69 -0.26
C ALA A 270 -13.39 10.03 0.58
N ARG A 271 -12.48 10.84 1.14
CA ARG A 271 -11.41 10.38 2.03
C ARG A 271 -11.96 9.73 3.30
N ASP A 272 -12.90 10.40 3.96
CA ASP A 272 -13.56 9.88 5.15
C ASP A 272 -14.23 8.55 4.84
N SER A 273 -14.85 8.41 3.67
CA SER A 273 -15.48 7.17 3.19
C SER A 273 -14.49 6.09 2.71
N GLY A 274 -13.19 6.39 2.81
CA GLY A 274 -12.04 5.63 2.32
C GLY A 274 -12.12 5.28 0.85
N ILE A 275 -12.22 6.31 0.03
CA ILE A 275 -12.18 6.24 -1.42
C ILE A 275 -10.88 6.87 -1.89
N ASN A 276 -10.15 6.18 -2.76
CA ASN A 276 -8.93 6.70 -3.37
C ASN A 276 -9.28 7.59 -4.55
N VAL A 277 -9.15 8.90 -4.37
CA VAL A 277 -9.44 9.88 -5.42
C VAL A 277 -8.20 10.07 -6.30
N PHE A 278 -8.29 9.66 -7.56
CA PHE A 278 -7.30 9.97 -8.60
C PHE A 278 -7.75 11.19 -9.39
N LEU A 279 -6.89 12.20 -9.46
CA LEU A 279 -7.12 13.41 -10.26
C LEU A 279 -6.33 13.30 -11.56
N LEU A 280 -7.03 13.22 -12.70
CA LEU A 280 -6.45 13.27 -14.03
C LEU A 280 -6.72 14.65 -14.65
N SER A 281 -5.73 15.55 -14.54
CA SER A 281 -5.78 16.86 -15.20
C SER A 281 -5.25 16.74 -16.62
N VAL A 282 -5.99 17.28 -17.60
CA VAL A 282 -5.62 17.24 -19.02
C VAL A 282 -5.48 18.65 -19.55
N ALA A 283 -4.37 18.92 -20.24
CA ALA A 283 -3.84 20.24 -20.58
C ALA A 283 -3.33 21.01 -19.35
N LYS A 284 -2.34 21.91 -19.56
CA LYS A 284 -1.78 22.69 -18.46
C LYS A 284 -2.86 23.65 -17.94
N PRO A 285 -3.20 23.62 -16.64
CA PRO A 285 -3.96 24.70 -16.02
C PRO A 285 -3.25 26.02 -16.29
N THR A 286 -4.00 27.10 -16.47
CA THR A 286 -3.40 28.42 -16.64
C THR A 286 -2.54 28.79 -15.43
N PRO A 287 -1.58 29.73 -15.54
CA PRO A 287 -0.81 30.19 -14.39
C PRO A 287 -1.67 30.72 -13.24
N GLU A 288 -2.88 31.22 -13.48
CA GLU A 288 -3.83 31.62 -12.43
C GLU A 288 -4.48 30.42 -11.73
N GLU A 289 -4.60 29.31 -12.45
CA GLU A 289 -5.19 28.05 -12.03
C GLU A 289 -4.16 27.16 -11.30
N LEU A 290 -2.86 27.34 -11.55
CA LEU A 290 -1.74 26.58 -10.97
C LEU A 290 -1.64 26.62 -9.43
N PRO A 291 -1.85 27.75 -8.75
CA PRO A 291 -1.89 27.80 -7.27
C PRO A 291 -3.04 26.99 -6.67
N GLN A 292 -4.15 26.83 -7.41
CA GLN A 292 -5.30 26.04 -6.98
C GLN A 292 -5.04 24.54 -7.18
N VAL A 293 -4.14 24.14 -8.10
CA VAL A 293 -3.72 22.73 -8.33
C VAL A 293 -2.96 22.17 -7.15
N HIS A 294 -2.33 23.05 -6.37
CA HIS A 294 -1.24 22.65 -5.50
C HIS A 294 -1.63 22.08 -4.15
N ASP A 295 -2.91 22.14 -3.73
CA ASP A 295 -3.37 21.53 -2.48
C ASP A 295 -4.82 21.07 -2.59
N LEU A 296 -5.08 20.14 -3.52
CA LEU A 296 -6.22 19.26 -3.32
C LEU A 296 -5.81 18.22 -2.28
N ASP A 297 -5.97 18.58 -1.01
CA ASP A 297 -6.08 17.66 0.13
C ASP A 297 -7.11 16.54 -0.11
N ALA A 298 -7.86 16.61 -1.23
CA ALA A 298 -8.66 15.55 -1.80
C ALA A 298 -8.03 14.16 -1.87
N VAL A 299 -6.69 14.09 -1.85
CA VAL A 299 -5.91 12.87 -1.97
C VAL A 299 -5.39 12.46 -0.58
N CYS A 300 -5.56 11.20 -0.18
CA CYS A 300 -5.27 10.78 1.20
C CYS A 300 -3.81 10.91 1.67
N LYS A 301 -2.85 11.09 0.75
CA LYS A 301 -1.50 11.60 1.01
C LYS A 301 -0.96 12.31 -0.24
N ASP A 302 -0.38 13.49 -0.06
CA ASP A 302 0.07 14.42 -1.12
C ASP A 302 1.31 14.00 -1.92
N ASN A 303 1.68 12.72 -1.94
CA ASN A 303 2.94 12.25 -2.53
C ASN A 303 2.98 12.24 -4.08
N GLY A 304 2.02 12.89 -4.74
CA GLY A 304 1.87 12.90 -6.20
C GLY A 304 1.47 11.54 -6.82
N PHE A 305 1.16 10.51 -6.01
CA PHE A 305 0.74 9.21 -6.53
C PHE A 305 -0.63 9.29 -7.20
N PHE A 306 -1.59 9.97 -6.58
CA PHE A 306 -2.96 10.00 -7.04
C PHE A 306 -3.27 11.12 -8.03
N SER A 307 -2.32 12.02 -8.29
CA SER A 307 -2.43 13.00 -9.36
C SER A 307 -1.71 12.53 -10.62
N LEU A 308 -2.29 12.83 -11.78
CA LEU A 308 -1.66 12.60 -13.07
C LEU A 308 -2.00 13.80 -13.97
N SER A 309 -0.97 14.52 -14.40
CA SER A 309 -1.14 15.62 -15.36
C SER A 309 -0.75 15.15 -16.76
N VAL A 310 -1.67 15.30 -17.70
CA VAL A 310 -1.49 14.95 -19.11
C VAL A 310 -1.42 16.24 -19.92
N PRO A 311 -0.40 16.42 -20.78
CA PRO A 311 -0.21 17.70 -21.47
C PRO A 311 -1.27 18.00 -22.55
N SER A 312 -2.01 16.99 -23.02
CA SER A 312 -3.00 17.16 -24.09
C SER A 312 -4.01 16.02 -24.15
N TRP A 313 -5.26 16.33 -24.50
CA TRP A 313 -6.30 15.34 -24.79
C TRP A 313 -5.90 14.31 -25.84
N PHE A 314 -5.06 14.69 -26.81
CA PHE A 314 -4.57 13.79 -27.86
C PHE A 314 -3.59 12.74 -27.35
N SER A 315 -2.93 12.97 -26.21
CA SER A 315 -1.93 12.05 -25.63
C SER A 315 -2.44 11.30 -24.39
N THR A 316 -3.69 11.50 -23.99
CA THR A 316 -4.34 10.80 -22.85
C THR A 316 -4.20 9.28 -22.95
N THR A 317 -4.40 8.71 -24.14
CA THR A 317 -4.30 7.26 -24.37
C THR A 317 -2.90 6.68 -24.10
N LYS A 318 -1.83 7.49 -24.19
CA LYS A 318 -0.46 7.07 -23.86
C LYS A 318 -0.28 6.80 -22.37
N HIS A 319 -1.11 7.40 -21.52
CA HIS A 319 -1.00 7.31 -20.07
C HIS A 319 -1.88 6.23 -19.45
N VAL A 320 -2.76 5.59 -20.24
CA VAL A 320 -3.67 4.53 -19.79
C VAL A 320 -2.94 3.40 -19.06
N ARG A 321 -1.79 2.97 -19.58
CA ARG A 321 -1.03 1.89 -18.94
C ARG A 321 -0.50 2.30 -17.57
N SER A 322 0.10 3.49 -17.47
CA SER A 322 0.62 4.01 -16.20
C SER A 322 -0.51 4.21 -15.18
N LEU A 323 -1.64 4.80 -15.60
CA LEU A 323 -2.80 4.97 -14.74
C LEU A 323 -3.37 3.62 -14.28
N SER A 324 -3.50 2.64 -15.20
CA SER A 324 -4.00 1.31 -14.84
C SER A 324 -3.09 0.61 -13.82
N GLN A 325 -1.77 0.80 -13.89
CA GLN A 325 -0.83 0.26 -12.91
C GLN A 325 -1.02 0.91 -11.54
N LYS A 326 -1.20 2.24 -11.48
CA LYS A 326 -1.47 2.95 -10.22
C LYS A 326 -2.80 2.54 -9.59
N ILE A 327 -3.88 2.48 -10.39
CA ILE A 327 -5.22 2.06 -9.94
C ILE A 327 -5.19 0.62 -9.43
N CYS A 328 -4.43 -0.26 -10.09
CA CYS A 328 -4.34 -1.67 -9.74
C CYS A 328 -3.22 -1.99 -8.73
N SER A 329 -2.80 -1.03 -7.90
CA SER A 329 -1.75 -1.19 -6.88
C SER A 329 -2.33 -1.04 -5.48
N PRO A 330 -3.01 -2.07 -4.91
CA PRO A 330 -3.71 -1.98 -3.63
C PRO A 330 -2.83 -1.48 -2.49
N ASP A 331 -1.56 -1.87 -2.42
CA ASP A 331 -0.62 -1.44 -1.39
C ASP A 331 -0.32 0.08 -1.42
N ALA A 332 -0.61 0.74 -2.55
CA ALA A 332 -0.46 2.18 -2.70
C ALA A 332 -1.78 2.94 -2.50
N LEU A 333 -2.92 2.24 -2.40
CA LEU A 333 -4.27 2.80 -2.26
C LEU A 333 -4.61 3.10 -0.78
N GLN A 334 -3.83 4.00 -0.19
CA GLN A 334 -3.81 4.32 1.24
C GLN A 334 -5.10 4.97 1.78
N CYS A 335 -6.01 5.44 0.90
CA CYS A 335 -7.33 5.90 1.32
C CYS A 335 -8.31 4.76 1.58
N SER A 336 -8.16 3.62 0.88
CA SER A 336 -9.24 2.64 0.87
C SER A 336 -9.49 2.12 2.26
N ARG A 337 -10.72 2.09 2.79
CA ARG A 337 -10.96 1.46 4.10
C ARG A 337 -10.73 -0.05 4.00
N THR A 338 -9.50 -0.49 4.22
CA THR A 338 -9.13 -1.89 4.42
C THR A 338 -8.87 -2.12 5.90
N CYS A 339 -8.75 -3.39 6.30
CA CYS A 339 -8.32 -3.69 7.66
C CYS A 339 -7.00 -3.00 8.02
N LEU A 340 -6.05 -2.94 7.10
CA LEU A 340 -4.68 -2.54 7.41
C LEU A 340 -4.55 -1.03 7.64
N ASN A 341 -5.52 -0.23 7.20
CA ASN A 341 -5.50 1.23 7.27
C ASN A 341 -6.83 1.84 7.75
N SER A 342 -7.67 1.09 8.47
CA SER A 342 -8.97 1.60 8.95
C SER A 342 -9.39 1.01 10.30
N VAL A 343 -8.40 0.77 11.17
CA VAL A 343 -8.62 0.24 12.51
C VAL A 343 -7.90 1.06 13.57
N ASN A 344 -8.52 1.14 14.74
CA ASN A 344 -7.92 1.69 15.95
C ASN A 344 -7.48 0.51 16.82
N ILE A 345 -6.19 0.42 17.13
CA ILE A 345 -5.61 -0.67 17.90
C ILE A 345 -5.06 -0.12 19.21
N GLY A 346 -5.58 -0.63 20.32
CA GLY A 346 -5.05 -0.38 21.65
C GLY A 346 -4.24 -1.57 22.12
N PHE A 347 -3.00 -1.35 22.55
CA PHE A 347 -2.22 -2.35 23.26
C PHE A 347 -2.38 -2.14 24.77
N LEU A 348 -2.78 -3.18 25.48
CA LEU A 348 -2.84 -3.22 26.93
C LEU A 348 -1.76 -4.17 27.45
N ILE A 349 -0.71 -3.58 28.03
CA ILE A 349 0.58 -4.23 28.25
C ILE A 349 0.76 -4.47 29.75
N ASP A 350 0.86 -5.73 30.14
CA ASP A 350 1.20 -6.12 31.51
C ASP A 350 2.65 -5.76 31.84
N GLY A 351 2.82 -4.84 32.79
CA GLY A 351 4.11 -4.39 33.32
C GLY A 351 4.39 -4.92 34.72
N SER A 352 3.71 -5.98 35.14
CA SER A 352 3.83 -6.55 36.48
C SER A 352 5.19 -7.19 36.74
N SER A 353 5.50 -7.37 38.02
CA SER A 353 6.78 -7.93 38.48
C SER A 353 7.02 -9.36 38.00
N SER A 354 5.98 -10.13 37.69
CA SER A 354 6.06 -11.52 37.20
C SER A 354 6.64 -11.59 35.79
N VAL A 355 6.38 -10.57 34.97
CA VAL A 355 6.89 -10.47 33.60
C VAL A 355 8.42 -10.35 33.64
N GLY A 356 8.95 -9.36 34.37
CA GLY A 356 10.38 -9.06 34.42
C GLY A 356 10.88 -8.29 33.19
N GLU A 357 11.91 -7.46 33.38
CA GLU A 357 12.36 -6.48 32.38
C GLU A 357 12.81 -7.13 31.04
N VAL A 358 13.47 -8.29 31.10
CA VAL A 358 13.94 -9.01 29.89
C VAL A 358 12.77 -9.50 29.05
N ASN A 359 11.75 -10.09 29.68
CA ASN A 359 10.58 -10.58 28.97
C ASN A 359 9.67 -9.44 28.50
N PHE A 360 9.62 -8.33 29.25
CA PHE A 360 8.89 -7.14 28.85
C PHE A 360 9.38 -6.61 27.49
N ARG A 361 10.69 -6.70 27.21
CA ARG A 361 11.23 -6.36 25.88
C ARG A 361 10.69 -7.28 24.77
N LEU A 362 10.53 -8.58 25.03
CA LEU A 362 9.94 -9.52 24.07
C LEU A 362 8.47 -9.21 23.80
N VAL A 363 7.72 -8.75 24.80
CA VAL A 363 6.34 -8.26 24.63
C VAL A 363 6.32 -7.04 23.72
N LEU A 364 7.20 -6.05 23.94
CA LEU A 364 7.30 -4.87 23.08
C LEU A 364 7.71 -5.21 21.65
N ASP A 365 8.63 -6.17 21.45
CA ASP A 365 9.02 -6.64 20.11
C ASP A 365 7.85 -7.32 19.38
N PHE A 366 7.06 -8.13 20.09
CA PHE A 366 5.85 -8.74 19.57
C PHE A 366 4.82 -7.68 19.12
N LEU A 367 4.52 -6.69 19.96
CA LEU A 367 3.60 -5.60 19.64
C LEU A 367 4.12 -4.72 18.49
N THR A 368 5.43 -4.52 18.43
CA THR A 368 6.11 -3.82 17.32
C THR A 368 5.88 -4.55 15.99
N ALA A 369 5.99 -5.88 15.97
CA ALA A 369 5.75 -6.67 14.76
C ALA A 369 4.28 -6.58 14.28
N ILE A 370 3.32 -6.49 15.21
CA ILE A 370 1.91 -6.23 14.87
C ILE A 370 1.77 -4.83 14.28
N ALA A 371 2.28 -3.80 14.97
CA ALA A 371 2.19 -2.41 14.53
C ALA A 371 2.79 -2.21 13.12
N GLN A 372 3.89 -2.89 12.81
CA GLN A 372 4.53 -2.83 11.49
C GLN A 372 3.66 -3.37 10.34
N SER A 373 2.66 -4.20 10.65
CA SER A 373 1.76 -4.79 9.64
C SER A 373 0.63 -3.85 9.22
N PHE A 374 0.38 -2.76 9.96
CA PHE A 374 -0.67 -1.78 9.67
C PHE A 374 -0.10 -0.51 9.05
N ASP A 375 -0.90 0.17 8.23
CA ASP A 375 -0.58 1.47 7.65
C ASP A 375 -1.10 2.58 8.56
N ILE A 376 -0.18 3.11 9.37
CA ILE A 376 -0.49 4.11 10.39
C ILE A 376 -0.46 5.50 9.77
N SER A 377 -1.56 6.25 9.92
CA SER A 377 -1.67 7.67 9.54
C SER A 377 -2.90 8.33 10.18
N ASP A 378 -3.03 9.63 9.99
CA ASP A 378 -4.19 10.44 10.37
C ASP A 378 -5.51 9.95 9.77
N VAL A 379 -5.48 9.52 8.50
CA VAL A 379 -6.60 8.90 7.77
C VAL A 379 -6.56 7.36 7.76
N GLY A 380 -5.52 6.79 8.38
CA GLY A 380 -5.20 5.36 8.33
C GLY A 380 -5.54 4.61 9.61
N SER A 381 -4.78 3.55 9.91
CA SER A 381 -4.86 2.89 11.21
C SER A 381 -4.23 3.74 12.29
N ARG A 382 -4.73 3.62 13.52
CA ARG A 382 -4.25 4.36 14.68
C ARG A 382 -3.87 3.39 15.78
N ILE A 383 -2.75 3.65 16.46
CA ILE A 383 -2.25 2.78 17.53
C ILE A 383 -1.99 3.58 18.79
N GLY A 384 -2.43 3.03 19.92
CA GLY A 384 -2.15 3.56 21.24
C GLY A 384 -1.72 2.46 22.19
N ALA A 385 -1.00 2.82 23.25
CA ALA A 385 -0.47 1.88 24.21
C ALA A 385 -0.76 2.32 25.65
N VAL A 386 -1.23 1.37 26.44
CA VAL A 386 -1.43 1.51 27.89
C VAL A 386 -0.66 0.39 28.57
N GLN A 387 0.17 0.75 29.53
CA GLN A 387 0.82 -0.21 30.42
C GLN A 387 0.07 -0.25 31.76
N TYR A 388 0.01 -1.41 32.40
CA TYR A 388 -0.65 -1.54 33.70
C TYR A 388 0.10 -2.44 34.68
N THR A 389 -0.09 -2.14 35.97
CA THR A 389 0.19 -3.02 37.11
C THR A 389 -1.00 -3.00 38.06
N TYR A 390 -0.86 -2.43 39.27
CA TYR A 390 -1.99 -1.93 40.06
C TYR A 390 -2.49 -0.58 39.55
N GLU A 391 -1.60 0.21 38.94
CA GLU A 391 -1.89 1.49 38.32
C GLU A 391 -1.84 1.37 36.79
N GLN A 392 -2.58 2.22 36.08
CA GLN A 392 -2.65 2.24 34.62
C GLN A 392 -2.01 3.52 34.09
N ARG A 393 -1.17 3.41 33.06
CA ARG A 393 -0.49 4.54 32.42
C ARG A 393 -0.68 4.49 30.91
N ILE A 394 -1.23 5.55 30.34
CA ILE A 394 -1.16 5.78 28.88
C ILE A 394 0.29 6.13 28.54
N GLU A 395 0.92 5.31 27.70
CA GLU A 395 2.24 5.60 27.16
C GLU A 395 2.13 6.55 25.97
N PHE A 396 1.13 6.34 25.12
CA PHE A 396 0.69 7.25 24.06
C PHE A 396 -0.73 6.90 23.60
N GLY A 397 -1.50 7.90 23.21
CA GLY A 397 -2.87 7.78 22.71
C GLY A 397 -2.96 7.43 21.22
N LEU A 398 -4.18 7.12 20.76
CA LEU A 398 -4.47 6.76 19.36
C LEU A 398 -4.15 7.88 18.34
N SER A 399 -4.06 9.13 18.79
CA SER A 399 -3.83 10.29 17.91
C SER A 399 -2.46 10.94 18.11
N ASP A 400 -1.61 10.38 18.99
CA ASP A 400 -0.33 10.99 19.34
C ASP A 400 0.74 10.75 18.27
N PHE A 401 0.65 9.64 17.55
CA PHE A 401 1.57 9.26 16.47
C PHE A 401 0.83 8.99 15.18
N LEU A 402 1.33 9.55 14.08
CA LEU A 402 0.69 9.53 12.76
C LEU A 402 1.55 8.78 11.72
N SER A 403 2.57 8.07 12.19
CA SER A 403 3.45 7.26 11.33
C SER A 403 3.88 5.97 12.02
N LYS A 404 4.26 4.99 11.20
CA LYS A 404 4.76 3.69 11.68
C LYS A 404 6.04 3.85 12.48
N GLU A 405 6.92 4.72 12.02
CA GLU A 405 8.22 5.00 12.62
C GLU A 405 8.06 5.59 14.02
N GLU A 406 7.11 6.52 14.22
CA GLU A 406 6.81 7.10 15.52
C GLU A 406 6.23 6.09 16.49
N VAL A 407 5.28 5.24 16.05
CA VAL A 407 4.71 4.18 16.90
C VAL A 407 5.77 3.18 17.33
N VAL A 408 6.61 2.71 16.39
CA VAL A 408 7.71 1.78 16.70
C VAL A 408 8.72 2.40 17.68
N ALA A 409 9.08 3.67 17.46
CA ALA A 409 9.93 4.42 18.38
C ALA A 409 9.27 4.65 19.75
N GLY A 410 7.96 4.87 19.79
CA GLY A 410 7.18 5.01 21.02
C GLY A 410 7.18 3.71 21.83
N LEU A 411 6.85 2.58 21.20
CA LEU A 411 6.83 1.26 21.84
C LEU A 411 8.18 0.89 22.44
N SER A 412 9.27 1.05 21.68
CA SER A 412 10.63 0.72 22.15
C SER A 412 11.10 1.57 23.34
N LYS A 413 10.51 2.75 23.56
CA LYS A 413 10.81 3.67 24.67
C LYS A 413 9.98 3.42 25.93
N ILE A 414 8.94 2.58 25.86
CA ILE A 414 8.12 2.23 27.02
C ILE A 414 9.02 1.63 28.10
N ARG A 415 8.99 2.23 29.29
CA ARG A 415 9.77 1.76 30.44
C ARG A 415 8.97 0.72 31.20
N TYR A 416 9.62 -0.41 31.48
CA TYR A 416 9.08 -1.47 32.33
C TYR A 416 8.66 -0.91 33.69
N MET A 417 7.43 -1.22 34.09
CA MET A 417 6.91 -0.98 35.42
C MET A 417 7.28 -2.14 36.36
N ASN A 418 6.83 -2.07 37.60
CA ASN A 418 6.81 -3.22 38.49
C ASN A 418 5.59 -3.07 39.42
N GLY A 419 5.07 -4.19 39.93
CA GLY A 419 3.83 -4.19 40.70
C GLY A 419 3.05 -5.49 40.49
N GLY A 420 1.79 -5.50 40.94
CA GLY A 420 0.86 -6.60 40.68
C GLY A 420 0.12 -6.44 39.36
N THR A 421 -0.90 -7.25 39.17
CA THR A 421 -1.60 -7.42 37.89
C THR A 421 -3.10 -7.17 38.11
N ALA A 422 -3.57 -5.95 37.82
CA ALA A 422 -4.99 -5.55 37.92
C ALA A 422 -5.58 -5.36 36.51
N THR A 423 -5.74 -6.46 35.78
CA THR A 423 -6.16 -6.49 34.38
C THR A 423 -7.59 -5.97 34.20
N GLY A 424 -8.51 -6.26 35.11
CA GLY A 424 -9.90 -5.81 35.03
C GLY A 424 -10.04 -4.29 35.07
N GLN A 425 -9.38 -3.66 36.04
CA GLN A 425 -9.27 -2.19 36.11
C GLN A 425 -8.60 -1.61 34.86
N ALA A 426 -7.57 -2.30 34.34
CA ALA A 426 -6.87 -1.86 33.15
C ALA A 426 -7.75 -1.89 31.88
N ILE A 427 -8.60 -2.91 31.73
CA ILE A 427 -9.60 -3.00 30.65
C ILE A 427 -10.61 -1.84 30.73
N ASN A 428 -11.12 -1.53 31.93
CA ASN A 428 -12.01 -0.38 32.10
C ASN A 428 -11.30 0.94 31.79
N TYR A 429 -10.04 1.08 32.24
CA TYR A 429 -9.25 2.28 32.01
C TYR A 429 -9.02 2.53 30.52
N VAL A 430 -8.59 1.53 29.76
CA VAL A 430 -8.34 1.66 28.31
C VAL A 430 -9.64 1.93 27.54
N THR A 431 -10.75 1.31 27.94
CA THR A 431 -12.08 1.55 27.35
C THR A 431 -12.49 3.02 27.50
N ASN A 432 -12.31 3.61 28.68
CA ASN A 432 -12.76 4.97 28.97
C ASN A 432 -11.78 6.06 28.54
N ASN A 433 -10.48 5.77 28.50
CA ASN A 433 -9.45 6.79 28.30
C ASN A 433 -8.72 6.70 26.96
N LEU A 434 -8.51 5.50 26.43
CA LEU A 434 -7.86 5.33 25.12
C LEU A 434 -8.89 5.37 23.98
N PHE A 435 -9.96 4.57 24.08
CA PHE A 435 -10.99 4.45 23.04
C PHE A 435 -12.11 5.49 23.18
N LYS A 436 -11.75 6.75 23.39
CA LYS A 436 -12.73 7.84 23.46
C LYS A 436 -13.53 7.91 22.14
N PRO A 437 -14.84 8.23 22.16
CA PRO A 437 -15.71 8.23 20.97
C PRO A 437 -15.29 9.16 19.82
N SER A 438 -14.24 9.95 19.99
CA SER A 438 -13.76 10.95 19.05
C SER A 438 -13.03 10.37 17.83
N VAL A 439 -12.63 9.10 17.86
CA VAL A 439 -11.87 8.48 16.77
C VAL A 439 -12.77 7.55 15.96
N PRO A 440 -13.14 7.92 14.72
CA PRO A 440 -13.90 7.02 13.84
C PRO A 440 -13.04 5.82 13.44
N GLY A 441 -13.65 4.64 13.39
CA GLY A 441 -12.95 3.40 13.04
C GLY A 441 -13.40 2.22 13.89
N ARG A 442 -12.94 1.01 13.53
CA ARG A 442 -13.19 -0.19 14.35
C ARG A 442 -12.14 -0.32 15.42
N ASN A 443 -12.58 -0.58 16.65
CA ASN A 443 -11.71 -0.62 17.81
C ASN A 443 -11.32 -2.06 18.15
N PHE A 444 -10.01 -2.31 18.25
CA PHE A 444 -9.43 -3.59 18.64
C PHE A 444 -8.52 -3.38 19.83
N LEU A 445 -8.71 -4.17 20.88
CA LEU A 445 -7.88 -4.16 22.08
C LEU A 445 -7.09 -5.47 22.13
N ILE A 446 -5.76 -5.37 22.14
CA ILE A 446 -4.87 -6.52 22.33
C ILE A 446 -4.33 -6.47 23.76
N ILE A 447 -4.70 -7.46 24.57
CA ILE A 447 -4.26 -7.61 25.95
C ILE A 447 -3.13 -8.62 25.98
N VAL A 448 -1.98 -8.23 26.54
CA VAL A 448 -0.87 -9.15 26.80
C VAL A 448 -0.68 -9.30 28.30
N THR A 449 -0.69 -10.53 28.83
CA THR A 449 -0.48 -10.81 30.26
C THR A 449 0.26 -12.13 30.47
N ASP A 450 0.99 -12.26 31.58
CA ASP A 450 1.74 -13.47 31.94
C ASP A 450 1.10 -14.30 33.05
N GLY A 451 -0.02 -13.86 33.63
CA GLY A 451 -0.59 -14.49 34.81
C GLY A 451 -2.04 -14.15 35.11
N GLN A 452 -2.49 -14.61 36.28
CA GLN A 452 -3.84 -14.38 36.78
C GLN A 452 -3.98 -12.95 37.33
N SER A 453 -5.12 -12.31 37.04
CA SER A 453 -5.43 -11.00 37.59
C SER A 453 -5.85 -11.07 39.07
N TYR A 454 -5.58 -10.01 39.84
CA TYR A 454 -6.05 -9.87 41.23
C TYR A 454 -7.49 -9.35 41.35
N ASP A 455 -8.11 -8.98 40.23
CA ASP A 455 -9.46 -8.41 40.16
C ASP A 455 -10.35 -9.12 39.11
N ASP A 456 -11.64 -8.77 39.09
CA ASP A 456 -12.58 -9.32 38.10
C ASP A 456 -12.23 -8.84 36.69
N ILE A 457 -12.06 -9.79 35.78
CA ILE A 457 -11.78 -9.54 34.36
C ILE A 457 -13.03 -9.63 33.48
N GLY A 458 -14.06 -10.38 33.92
CA GLY A 458 -15.21 -10.71 33.08
C GLY A 458 -16.14 -9.52 32.86
N GLY A 459 -16.49 -8.79 33.92
CA GLY A 459 -17.32 -7.59 33.83
C GLY A 459 -16.69 -6.49 32.96
N PRO A 460 -15.43 -6.11 33.21
CA PRO A 460 -14.72 -5.11 32.39
C PRO A 460 -14.59 -5.51 30.92
N ALA A 461 -14.26 -6.77 30.62
CA ALA A 461 -14.17 -7.26 29.25
C ALA A 461 -15.51 -7.17 28.50
N GLN A 462 -16.59 -7.60 29.13
CA GLN A 462 -17.94 -7.45 28.55
C GLN A 462 -18.31 -5.99 28.34
N ASN A 463 -17.90 -5.09 29.23
CA ASN A 463 -18.13 -3.66 29.08
C ASN A 463 -17.37 -3.08 27.87
N ALA A 464 -16.10 -3.44 27.69
CA ALA A 464 -15.32 -3.06 26.51
C ALA A 464 -15.99 -3.52 25.20
N GLN A 465 -16.46 -4.78 25.18
CA GLN A 465 -17.17 -5.35 24.03
C GLN A 465 -18.48 -4.63 23.71
N LYS A 466 -19.24 -4.23 24.74
CA LYS A 466 -20.45 -3.40 24.56
C LYS A 466 -20.15 -2.01 23.99
N HIS A 467 -18.94 -1.48 24.18
CA HIS A 467 -18.47 -0.23 23.56
C HIS A 467 -17.92 -0.44 22.13
N GLY A 468 -18.18 -1.60 21.52
CA GLY A 468 -17.75 -1.89 20.15
C GLY A 468 -16.25 -2.18 20.02
N ILE A 469 -15.59 -2.53 21.13
CA ILE A 469 -14.18 -2.90 21.15
C ILE A 469 -14.07 -4.43 21.04
N THR A 470 -13.39 -4.91 20.01
CA THR A 470 -13.10 -6.34 19.85
C THR A 470 -11.83 -6.67 20.64
N VAL A 471 -11.90 -7.60 21.57
CA VAL A 471 -10.80 -7.92 22.50
C VAL A 471 -10.09 -9.20 22.06
N LEU A 472 -8.77 -9.11 21.88
CA LEU A 472 -7.88 -10.24 21.63
C LEU A 472 -6.97 -10.39 22.86
N ALA A 473 -6.93 -11.60 23.43
CA ALA A 473 -6.15 -11.91 24.62
C ALA A 473 -4.95 -12.80 24.29
N VAL A 474 -3.76 -12.36 24.69
CA VAL A 474 -2.49 -13.05 24.48
C VAL A 474 -1.88 -13.35 25.84
N GLY A 475 -1.89 -14.62 26.21
CA GLY A 475 -1.27 -15.12 27.43
C GLY A 475 0.12 -15.69 27.18
N THR A 476 0.97 -15.58 28.18
CA THR A 476 2.29 -16.25 28.21
C THR A 476 2.56 -16.86 29.58
N ALA A 477 3.58 -17.70 29.68
CA ALA A 477 4.03 -18.33 30.92
C ALA A 477 2.91 -19.12 31.65
N TRP A 478 2.33 -18.55 32.71
CA TRP A 478 1.32 -19.19 33.56
C TRP A 478 -0.07 -18.54 33.45
N ALA A 479 -0.31 -17.71 32.43
CA ALA A 479 -1.62 -17.12 32.15
C ALA A 479 -2.71 -18.21 31.97
N PRO A 480 -3.78 -18.21 32.79
CA PRO A 480 -4.84 -19.22 32.67
C PRO A 480 -5.63 -19.07 31.37
N MET A 481 -5.77 -20.15 30.61
CA MET A 481 -6.53 -20.14 29.35
C MET A 481 -8.00 -19.73 29.54
N GLU A 482 -8.60 -20.06 30.70
CA GLU A 482 -9.98 -19.66 31.00
C GLU A 482 -10.10 -18.14 31.17
N ASP A 483 -9.12 -17.49 31.79
CA ASP A 483 -9.08 -16.03 31.94
C ASP A 483 -8.91 -15.33 30.58
N LEU A 484 -8.04 -15.87 29.71
CA LEU A 484 -7.87 -15.35 28.36
C LEU A 484 -9.19 -15.41 27.57
N LYS A 485 -9.93 -16.51 27.69
CA LYS A 485 -11.25 -16.67 27.06
C LYS A 485 -12.29 -15.74 27.69
N ALA A 486 -12.26 -15.55 29.00
CA ALA A 486 -13.17 -14.63 29.69
C ALA A 486 -12.97 -13.17 29.25
N MET A 487 -11.74 -12.79 28.89
CA MET A 487 -11.44 -11.44 28.37
C MET A 487 -11.75 -11.29 26.87
N ALA A 488 -11.37 -12.28 26.06
CA ALA A 488 -11.45 -12.20 24.61
C ALA A 488 -12.89 -12.19 24.07
N SER A 489 -13.08 -11.48 22.96
CA SER A 489 -14.33 -11.51 22.19
C SER A 489 -14.54 -12.88 21.52
N GLN A 490 -15.78 -13.21 21.17
CA GLN A 490 -16.07 -14.35 20.31
C GLN A 490 -15.60 -14.11 18.86
N PRO A 491 -15.17 -15.15 18.11
CA PRO A 491 -15.01 -16.53 18.57
C PRO A 491 -13.66 -16.74 19.29
N HIS A 492 -13.68 -17.45 20.42
CA HIS A 492 -12.49 -17.55 21.28
C HIS A 492 -11.29 -18.21 20.62
N ASP A 493 -11.50 -19.21 19.76
CA ASP A 493 -10.43 -19.90 19.02
C ASP A 493 -9.62 -18.98 18.10
N ARG A 494 -10.19 -17.84 17.70
CA ARG A 494 -9.51 -16.81 16.92
C ARG A 494 -8.95 -15.67 17.75
N HIS A 495 -9.45 -15.43 18.97
CA HIS A 495 -9.10 -14.25 19.78
C HIS A 495 -8.31 -14.57 21.04
N THR A 496 -7.98 -15.84 21.28
CA THR A 496 -7.12 -16.25 22.40
C THR A 496 -5.85 -16.92 21.89
N TYR A 497 -4.70 -16.44 22.39
CA TYR A 497 -3.38 -16.96 22.05
C TYR A 497 -2.63 -17.27 23.33
N PHE A 498 -1.89 -18.39 23.36
CA PHE A 498 -1.12 -18.79 24.52
C PHE A 498 0.22 -19.39 24.14
N SER A 499 1.29 -18.87 24.74
CA SER A 499 2.63 -19.45 24.66
C SER A 499 3.12 -19.85 26.05
N ARG A 500 3.91 -20.92 26.17
CA ARG A 500 4.57 -21.27 27.44
C ARG A 500 5.73 -20.33 27.78
N GLU A 501 6.32 -19.70 26.78
CA GLU A 501 7.48 -18.82 26.91
C GLU A 501 7.26 -17.51 26.14
N PHE A 502 7.81 -16.41 26.65
CA PHE A 502 7.73 -15.09 26.01
C PHE A 502 8.36 -15.07 24.61
N SER A 503 9.38 -15.90 24.38
CA SER A 503 10.04 -16.08 23.08
C SER A 503 9.07 -16.54 21.98
N GLY A 504 8.01 -17.28 22.34
CA GLY A 504 7.00 -17.79 21.42
C GLY A 504 5.98 -16.75 20.95
N LEU A 505 5.86 -15.60 21.62
CA LEU A 505 4.87 -14.56 21.29
C LEU A 505 4.99 -14.10 19.84
N LYS A 506 6.21 -14.01 19.30
CA LYS A 506 6.47 -13.55 17.92
C LYS A 506 5.70 -14.36 16.87
N ALA A 507 5.46 -15.65 17.11
CA ALA A 507 4.72 -16.52 16.19
C ALA A 507 3.26 -16.07 15.98
N PHE A 508 2.65 -15.44 16.98
CA PHE A 508 1.25 -15.01 16.91
C PHE A 508 1.04 -13.68 16.18
N SER A 509 2.09 -12.93 15.88
CA SER A 509 1.97 -11.60 15.27
C SER A 509 1.10 -11.60 14.00
N GLN A 510 1.38 -12.52 13.08
CA GLN A 510 0.63 -12.68 11.83
C GLN A 510 -0.78 -13.25 12.04
N GLU A 511 -0.97 -14.08 13.07
CA GLU A 511 -2.28 -14.64 13.39
C GLU A 511 -3.22 -13.58 13.98
N VAL A 512 -2.69 -12.72 14.85
CA VAL A 512 -3.41 -11.57 15.43
C VAL A 512 -3.81 -10.58 14.34
N VAL A 513 -2.89 -10.22 13.43
CA VAL A 513 -3.22 -9.35 12.28
C VAL A 513 -4.33 -9.98 11.43
N ARG A 514 -4.23 -11.28 11.14
CA ARG A 514 -5.26 -12.01 10.38
C ARG A 514 -6.62 -11.99 11.09
N ALA A 515 -6.66 -12.18 12.41
CA ALA A 515 -7.88 -12.14 13.20
C ALA A 515 -8.57 -10.76 13.11
N ILE A 516 -7.81 -9.69 13.35
CA ILE A 516 -8.28 -8.30 13.23
C ILE A 516 -8.89 -8.07 11.84
N CYS A 517 -8.22 -8.53 10.78
CA CYS A 517 -8.70 -8.33 9.41
C CYS A 517 -9.92 -9.15 9.03
N GLN A 518 -10.06 -10.36 9.59
CA GLN A 518 -11.28 -11.14 9.40
C GLN A 518 -12.48 -10.49 10.11
N ASP A 519 -12.28 -9.99 11.33
CA ASP A 519 -13.33 -9.29 12.07
C ASP A 519 -13.72 -7.98 11.39
N PHE A 520 -12.73 -7.24 10.88
CA PHE A 520 -12.96 -6.06 10.05
C PHE A 520 -13.90 -6.37 8.86
N GLY A 521 -13.77 -7.54 8.22
CA GLY A 521 -14.65 -7.95 7.13
C GLY A 521 -16.04 -8.45 7.54
N SER A 522 -16.20 -8.97 8.76
CA SER A 522 -17.37 -9.77 9.17
C SER A 522 -18.59 -8.95 9.62
N ASN A 523 -18.38 -7.75 10.21
CA ASN A 523 -19.45 -6.91 10.77
C ASN A 523 -19.89 -5.73 9.86
N ASN A 524 -19.68 -5.82 8.55
CA ASN A 524 -20.25 -4.87 7.57
C ASN A 524 -21.42 -5.49 6.83
#